data_AF-A0AAE8EPE5-F1
#
_entry.id   AF-A0AAE8EPE5-F1
#
_cell.length_a   1.000
_cell.length_b   1.000
_cell.length_c   1.000
_cell.angle_alpha   90.00
_cell.angle_beta   90.00
_cell.angle_gamma   90.00
#
_symmetry.space_group_name_H-M   'P 1'
#
loop_
_entity.id
_entity.type
_entity.pdbx_description
1 polymer ?
#
loop_
_entity_poly.entity_id
_entity_poly.type
_entity_poly.pdbx_seq_one_letter_code
_entity_poly.pdbx_strand_id
1 'polypeptide(L)'
;MTAVAEIEVIAQQVSTFRRPVDKGKGDEMANALTYEEITRIATQQITGFMANSKSCADSGSDLYRDWAVGAYFLWHRITAAMPESDADDARLKRQVGLDDD
;
A
#
# COMPACT_ATOMS: atom_id res chain seq x y z
N MET A 1 9.49 -9.00 -20.52
CA MET A 1 10.18 -7.83 -19.95
C MET A 1 9.13 -6.99 -19.21
N THR A 2 8.67 -7.40 -18.02
CA THR A 2 7.47 -6.79 -17.42
C THR A 2 7.49 -6.70 -15.89
N ALA A 3 8.12 -7.64 -15.18
CA ALA A 3 8.16 -7.59 -13.71
C ALA A 3 9.08 -6.49 -13.13
N VAL A 4 10.16 -6.13 -13.81
CA VAL A 4 11.14 -5.16 -13.30
C VAL A 4 10.58 -3.73 -13.29
N ALA A 5 9.79 -3.36 -14.30
CA ALA A 5 9.20 -2.03 -14.39
C ALA A 5 8.09 -1.81 -13.34
N GLU A 6 7.30 -2.85 -13.02
CA GLU A 6 6.28 -2.77 -11.96
C GLU A 6 6.93 -2.62 -10.57
N ILE A 7 8.03 -3.33 -10.31
CA ILE A 7 8.80 -3.22 -9.06
C ILE A 7 9.43 -1.83 -8.92
N GLU A 8 9.92 -1.21 -10.00
CA GLU A 8 10.45 0.16 -9.96
C GLU A 8 9.37 1.19 -9.63
N VAL A 9 8.15 1.06 -10.17
CA VAL A 9 7.03 1.96 -9.84
C VAL A 9 6.62 1.82 -8.38
N ILE A 10 6.55 0.59 -7.88
CA ILE A 10 6.24 0.32 -6.46
C ILE A 10 7.36 0.85 -5.56
N ALA A 11 8.63 0.66 -5.92
CA ALA A 11 9.78 1.19 -5.18
C ALA A 11 9.82 2.72 -5.16
N GLN A 12 9.47 3.38 -6.27
CA GLN A 12 9.35 4.83 -6.36
C GLN A 12 8.22 5.35 -5.45
N GLN A 13 7.08 4.67 -5.42
CA GLN A 13 5.95 5.04 -4.57
C GLN A 13 6.23 4.74 -3.08
N VAL A 14 6.90 3.63 -2.75
CA VAL A 14 7.39 3.32 -1.40
C VAL A 14 8.48 4.29 -0.94
N SER A 15 9.32 4.82 -1.82
CA SER A 15 10.27 5.89 -1.48
C SER A 15 9.58 7.20 -1.10
N THR A 16 8.37 7.42 -1.61
CA THR A 16 7.52 8.56 -1.19
C THR A 16 7.04 8.38 0.26
N PHE A 17 6.88 7.14 0.72
CA PHE A 17 6.57 6.82 2.12
C PHE A 17 7.78 6.90 3.08
N ARG A 18 9.02 6.91 2.57
CA ARG A 18 10.25 7.00 3.37
C ARG A 18 11.06 8.24 2.98
N ARG A 19 10.76 9.38 3.60
CA ARG A 19 11.83 10.35 3.91
C ARG A 19 11.94 10.58 5.41
N PRO A 20 13.17 10.67 5.94
CA PRO A 20 13.40 10.90 7.35
C PRO A 20 12.86 12.28 7.71
N VAL A 21 12.23 12.39 8.87
CA VAL A 21 11.96 13.67 9.52
C VAL A 21 13.33 14.25 9.86
N ASP A 22 13.89 15.02 8.93
CA ASP A 22 15.16 15.69 9.14
C ASP A 22 14.90 16.80 10.16
N LYS A 23 15.36 16.57 11.40
CA LYS A 23 15.33 17.56 12.47
C LYS A 23 16.39 18.62 12.18
N GLY A 24 16.12 19.50 11.24
CA GLY A 24 17.08 20.56 10.95
C GLY A 24 16.74 21.40 9.74
N LYS A 25 16.11 22.54 10.03
CA LYS A 25 16.13 23.78 9.24
C LYS A 25 15.29 23.81 7.95
N GLY A 26 14.23 24.62 8.03
CA GLY A 26 13.86 25.57 6.98
C GLY A 26 12.90 25.07 5.90
N ASP A 27 11.61 25.16 6.20
CA ASP A 27 10.55 25.68 5.32
C ASP A 27 10.46 25.20 3.86
N GLU A 28 10.77 23.94 3.58
CA GLU A 28 10.03 23.19 2.56
C GLU A 28 9.10 22.22 3.29
N MET A 29 7.84 22.62 3.44
CA MET A 29 6.78 21.72 3.84
C MET A 29 6.74 20.58 2.80
N ALA A 30 7.39 19.47 3.10
CA ALA A 30 7.06 18.21 2.45
C ALA A 30 5.58 17.98 2.73
N ASN A 31 4.72 18.17 1.72
CA ASN A 31 3.28 17.96 1.82
C ASN A 31 3.04 16.57 2.37
N ALA A 32 2.74 16.48 3.67
CA ALA A 32 2.38 15.23 4.30
C ALA A 32 1.11 14.74 3.62
N LEU A 33 1.14 13.53 3.07
CA LEU A 33 -0.04 12.91 2.47
C LEU A 33 -1.13 12.82 3.55
N THR A 34 -2.33 13.23 3.19
CA THR A 34 -3.51 13.08 4.02
C THR A 34 -3.87 11.60 4.20
N TYR A 35 -4.66 11.28 5.23
CA TYR A 35 -5.23 9.95 5.42
C TYR A 35 -5.92 9.43 4.15
N GLU A 36 -6.71 10.29 3.51
CA GLU A 36 -7.46 9.97 2.30
C GLU A 36 -6.51 9.63 1.14
N GLU A 37 -5.43 10.38 0.95
CA GLU A 37 -4.44 10.11 -0.09
C GLU A 37 -3.71 8.78 0.15
N ILE A 38 -3.28 8.53 1.39
CA ILE A 38 -2.62 7.28 1.79
C ILE A 38 -3.55 6.08 1.53
N THR A 39 -4.81 6.20 1.93
CA THR A 39 -5.83 5.16 1.78
C THR A 39 -6.21 4.92 0.32
N ARG A 40 -6.28 5.98 -0.50
CA ARG A 40 -6.52 5.89 -1.94
C ARG A 40 -5.38 5.16 -2.64
N ILE A 41 -4.13 5.50 -2.33
CA ILE A 41 -2.94 4.84 -2.89
C ILE A 41 -2.94 3.36 -2.52
N ALA A 42 -3.13 3.04 -1.24
CA ALA A 42 -3.18 1.65 -0.76
C ALA A 42 -4.28 0.85 -1.46
N THR A 43 -5.48 1.43 -1.58
CA THR A 43 -6.61 0.79 -2.26
C THR A 43 -6.31 0.51 -3.73
N GLN A 44 -5.70 1.45 -4.44
CA GLN A 44 -5.31 1.27 -5.85
C GLN A 44 -4.27 0.14 -6.00
N GLN A 45 -3.25 0.11 -5.15
CA GLN A 45 -2.21 -0.92 -5.17
C GLN A 45 -2.78 -2.31 -4.86
N ILE A 46 -3.54 -2.44 -3.78
CA ILE A 46 -4.20 -3.70 -3.40
C ILE A 46 -5.10 -4.21 -4.52
N THR A 47 -5.88 -3.32 -5.15
CA THR A 47 -6.75 -3.70 -6.27
C THR A 47 -5.95 -4.21 -7.47
N GLY A 48 -4.85 -3.52 -7.83
CA GLY A 48 -3.97 -3.92 -8.92
C GLY A 48 -3.33 -5.29 -8.66
N PHE A 49 -2.77 -5.50 -7.48
CA PHE A 49 -2.17 -6.77 -7.10
C PHE A 49 -3.20 -7.91 -7.09
N MET A 50 -4.39 -7.70 -6.53
CA MET A 50 -5.45 -8.72 -6.53
C MET A 50 -6.04 -9.02 -7.91
N ALA A 51 -5.97 -8.07 -8.85
CA ALA A 51 -6.34 -8.32 -10.25
C ALA A 51 -5.25 -9.15 -10.95
N ASN A 52 -3.99 -8.81 -10.72
CA ASN A 52 -2.85 -9.55 -11.28
C ASN A 52 -2.75 -10.97 -10.73
N SER A 53 -3.07 -11.20 -9.45
CA SER A 53 -3.06 -12.54 -8.87
C SER A 53 -4.01 -13.48 -9.60
N LYS A 54 -5.21 -13.01 -9.95
CA LYS A 54 -6.22 -13.77 -10.72
C LYS A 54 -5.83 -14.01 -12.18
N SER A 55 -4.94 -13.18 -12.74
CA SER A 55 -4.51 -13.23 -14.14
C SER A 55 -3.30 -14.15 -14.35
N CYS A 56 -2.50 -14.37 -13.30
CA CYS A 56 -1.33 -15.25 -13.35
C CYS A 56 -1.72 -16.71 -13.06
N ALA A 57 -1.24 -17.64 -13.89
CA ALA A 57 -1.27 -19.05 -13.55
C ALA A 57 -0.18 -19.37 -12.51
N ASP A 58 -0.53 -20.20 -11.53
CA ASP A 58 0.35 -20.79 -10.52
C ASP A 58 1.10 -19.74 -9.66
N SER A 59 2.44 -19.77 -9.67
CA SER A 59 3.31 -19.10 -8.70
C SER A 59 3.24 -17.57 -8.72
N GLY A 60 2.79 -16.97 -9.82
CA GLY A 60 2.60 -15.52 -9.92
C GLY A 60 1.38 -15.05 -9.10
N SER A 61 0.35 -15.90 -9.00
CA SER A 61 -0.87 -15.58 -8.25
C SER A 61 -0.56 -15.34 -6.77
N ASP A 62 0.22 -16.24 -6.17
CA ASP A 62 0.55 -16.18 -4.74
C ASP A 62 1.44 -14.97 -4.43
N LEU A 63 2.42 -14.67 -5.28
CA LEU A 63 3.28 -13.50 -5.09
C LEU A 63 2.50 -12.18 -5.12
N TYR A 64 1.58 -12.02 -6.07
CA TYR A 64 0.74 -10.82 -6.13
C TYR A 64 -0.22 -10.74 -4.93
N ARG A 65 -0.73 -11.88 -4.43
CA ARG A 65 -1.52 -11.91 -3.19
C ARG A 65 -0.67 -11.45 -2.00
N ASP A 66 0.56 -11.93 -1.87
CA ASP A 66 1.48 -11.52 -0.80
C ASP A 66 1.81 -10.02 -0.86
N TRP A 67 1.96 -9.46 -2.06
CA TRP A 67 2.16 -8.01 -2.25
C TRP A 67 0.93 -7.19 -1.85
N ALA A 68 -0.28 -7.68 -2.16
CA ALA A 68 -1.52 -7.05 -1.69
C ALA A 68 -1.59 -7.01 -0.16
N VAL A 69 -1.26 -8.13 0.49
CA VAL A 69 -1.18 -8.24 1.96
C VAL A 69 -0.12 -7.28 2.52
N GLY A 70 1.05 -7.20 1.88
CA GLY A 70 2.11 -6.27 2.28
C GLY A 70 1.69 -4.80 2.18
N ALA A 71 0.98 -4.41 1.11
CA ALA A 71 0.45 -3.07 0.94
C ALA A 71 -0.58 -2.71 2.03
N TYR A 72 -1.44 -3.66 2.40
CA TYR A 72 -2.37 -3.52 3.52
C TYR A 72 -1.63 -3.27 4.85
N PHE A 73 -0.63 -4.09 5.19
CA PHE A 73 0.11 -3.90 6.45
C PHE A 73 0.89 -2.58 6.49
N LEU A 74 1.43 -2.13 5.36
CA LEU A 74 2.09 -0.83 5.27
C LEU A 74 1.09 0.31 5.52
N TRP A 75 -0.09 0.26 4.87
CA TRP A 75 -1.18 1.21 5.11
C TRP A 75 -1.58 1.22 6.59
N HIS A 76 -1.90 0.05 7.16
CA HIS A 76 -2.35 -0.08 8.55
C HIS A 76 -1.33 0.52 9.53
N ARG A 77 -0.03 0.25 9.32
CA ARG A 77 1.03 0.83 10.15
C ARG A 77 1.08 2.36 10.08
N ILE A 78 0.83 2.95 8.91
CA ILE A 78 0.88 4.40 8.70
C ILE A 78 -0.36 5.08 9.29
N THR A 79 -1.52 4.44 9.17
CA THR A 79 -2.82 5.01 9.57
C THR A 79 -3.28 4.59 10.97
N ALA A 80 -2.55 3.73 11.67
CA ALA A 80 -2.94 3.17 12.99
C ALA A 80 -3.28 4.23 14.07
N ALA A 81 -2.75 5.44 13.97
CA ALA A 81 -3.02 6.52 14.91
C ALA A 81 -4.20 7.42 14.48
N MET A 82 -4.85 7.13 13.35
CA MET A 82 -5.88 7.96 12.75
C MET A 82 -7.28 7.41 13.08
N PRO A 83 -8.20 8.23 13.63
CA PRO A 83 -9.55 7.79 14.02
C PRO A 83 -10.39 7.22 12.88
N GLU A 84 -10.13 7.66 11.64
CA GLU A 84 -10.88 7.26 10.45
C GLU A 84 -10.53 5.83 9.98
N SER A 85 -9.51 5.19 10.57
CA SER A 85 -8.91 3.95 10.08
C SER A 85 -9.76 2.70 10.27
N ASP A 86 -10.67 2.64 11.23
CA ASP A 86 -11.39 1.39 11.57
C ASP A 86 -12.26 0.85 10.42
N ALA A 87 -12.98 1.74 9.74
CA ALA A 87 -13.87 1.35 8.63
C ALA A 87 -13.08 0.88 7.40
N ASP A 88 -11.97 1.58 7.09
CA ASP A 88 -11.08 1.20 6.00
C ASP A 88 -10.24 -0.03 6.34
N ASP A 89 -9.93 -0.27 7.61
CA ASP A 89 -9.20 -1.45 8.06
C ASP A 89 -10.01 -2.71 7.78
N ALA A 90 -11.28 -2.74 8.19
CA ALA A 90 -12.19 -3.84 7.88
C ALA A 90 -12.45 -4.01 6.38
N ARG A 91 -12.47 -2.90 5.61
CA ARG A 91 -12.63 -2.96 4.15
C ARG A 91 -11.40 -3.56 3.48
N LEU A 92 -10.21 -3.08 3.83
CA LEU A 92 -8.95 -3.50 3.20
C LEU A 92 -8.54 -4.91 3.63
N LYS A 93 -8.77 -5.31 4.89
CA LYS A 93 -8.60 -6.69 5.37
C LYS A 93 -9.38 -7.71 4.53
N ARG A 94 -10.67 -7.45 4.30
CA ARG A 94 -11.51 -8.28 3.43
C ARG A 94 -10.99 -8.31 1.99
N GLN A 95 -10.51 -7.17 1.49
CA GLN A 95 -10.02 -7.07 0.12
C GLN A 95 -8.76 -7.93 -0.12
N VAL A 96 -7.91 -8.10 0.89
CA VAL A 96 -6.71 -8.96 0.80
C VAL A 96 -6.97 -10.40 1.27
N GLY A 97 -8.19 -10.73 1.71
CA GLY A 97 -8.55 -12.05 2.23
C GLY A 97 -7.84 -12.39 3.54
N LEU A 98 -7.74 -11.42 4.46
CA LEU A 98 -7.30 -11.63 5.85
C LEU A 98 -8.48 -11.72 6.83
N ASP A 99 -9.68 -11.37 6.38
CA ASP A 99 -10.95 -11.58 7.08
C ASP A 99 -11.56 -12.88 6.51
N ASP A 100 -10.98 -14.02 6.90
CA ASP A 100 -11.56 -15.36 6.67
C ASP A 100 -12.29 -15.79 7.95
N ASP A 101 -13.52 -15.31 8.13
CA ASP A 101 -14.53 -15.98 8.97
C ASP A 101 -15.25 -17.07 8.14
#